data_AF-A0AAV7UJ51-F1
#
_entry.id   AF-A0AAV7UJ51-F1
#
_cell.length_a   1.000
_cell.length_b   1.000
_cell.length_c   1.000
_cell.angle_alpha   90.00
_cell.angle_beta   90.00
_cell.angle_gamma   90.00
#
_symmetry.space_group_name_H-M   'P 1'
#
loop_
_entity.id
_entity.type
_entity.pdbx_description
1 polymer ?
#
loop_
_entity_poly.entity_id
_entity_poly.type
_entity_poly.pdbx_seq_one_letter_code
_entity_poly.pdbx_strand_id
1 'polypeptide(L)'
;MPRGKPTGKATGKPAQQLIFSEALHQQKHPPTEDPPPLPCANMADDMQGATMDRILQEISAVGRKLKGMDNAMVVLTAEMRSMRLDIASFQSQISGLDQRVATVETQVASWTDRDLELSHLRSKLTDLEDRSRRNNVRLLGFPEAVEKQLLSAKEGLGGPYRDDPLSAGSVNPILKATRAAWRRPTAYLGSTLFSIPKQPCGVTADSG
;
A
#
# COMPACT_ATOMS: atom_id res chain seq x y z
N MET A 1 7.99 -5.89 -7.86
CA MET A 1 7.83 -4.91 -6.77
C MET A 1 9.23 -4.48 -6.32
N PRO A 2 9.74 -3.29 -6.73
CA PRO A 2 11.10 -2.88 -6.40
C PRO A 2 11.19 -2.35 -4.96
N ARG A 3 12.22 -2.80 -4.23
CA ARG A 3 12.53 -2.38 -2.87
C ARG A 3 13.22 -1.00 -2.90
N GLY A 4 12.57 0.01 -2.33
CA GLY A 4 13.16 1.33 -2.13
C GLY A 4 14.20 1.30 -1.00
N LYS A 5 15.41 1.80 -1.29
CA LYS A 5 16.48 2.03 -0.31
C LYS A 5 16.28 3.40 0.35
N PRO A 6 16.39 3.54 1.69
CA PRO A 6 16.52 4.85 2.30
C PRO A 6 17.98 5.32 2.28
N THR A 7 18.21 6.48 1.68
CA THR A 7 19.49 7.20 1.68
C THR A 7 19.65 7.99 2.99
N GLY A 8 20.58 7.57 3.84
CA GLY A 8 20.98 8.34 5.01
C GLY A 8 21.80 9.57 4.61
N LYS A 9 21.34 10.76 5.03
CA LYS A 9 22.14 12.00 4.99
C LYS A 9 22.69 12.26 6.39
N ALA A 10 23.95 11.90 6.59
CA ALA A 10 24.73 12.36 7.74
C ALA A 10 25.11 13.84 7.52
N THR A 11 24.70 14.70 8.45
CA THR A 11 25.15 16.10 8.49
C THR A 11 26.10 16.27 9.68
N GLY A 12 27.37 15.99 9.42
CA GLY A 12 28.47 16.44 10.28
C GLY A 12 28.89 17.85 9.85
N LYS A 13 29.02 18.77 10.80
CA LYS A 13 29.70 20.07 10.65
C LYS A 13 30.13 20.62 12.02
N PRO A 14 31.12 21.52 12.08
CA PRO A 14 32.42 21.19 12.66
C PRO A 14 32.79 22.02 13.90
N ALA A 15 33.78 21.50 14.63
CA ALA A 15 34.47 22.17 15.71
C ALA A 15 35.06 23.51 15.26
N GLN A 16 34.74 24.59 15.99
CA GLN A 16 35.42 25.87 15.87
C GLN A 16 36.50 25.94 16.96
N GLN A 17 37.75 25.82 16.52
CA GLN A 17 38.92 26.28 17.25
C GLN A 17 38.94 27.81 17.18
N LEU A 18 39.03 28.48 18.33
CA LEU A 18 39.41 29.89 18.39
C LEU A 18 40.72 30.00 19.15
N ILE A 19 41.76 30.16 18.35
CA ILE A 19 43.08 30.68 18.66
C ILE A 19 42.90 32.15 19.04
N PHE A 20 43.44 32.58 20.18
CA PHE A 20 43.66 34.00 20.45
C PHE A 20 45.05 34.22 21.03
N SER A 21 45.64 35.29 20.52
CA SER A 21 47.06 35.48 20.30
C SER A 21 47.76 36.19 21.46
N GLU A 22 49.00 35.76 21.63
CA GLU A 22 50.10 36.32 22.39
C GLU A 22 50.40 37.78 22.02
N ALA A 23 50.46 38.66 23.03
CA ALA A 23 50.97 40.03 22.90
C ALA A 23 51.97 40.29 24.03
N LEU A 24 53.24 40.07 23.73
CA LEU A 24 54.40 40.53 24.50
C LEU A 24 54.48 42.06 24.45
N HIS A 25 54.17 42.71 25.57
CA HIS A 25 54.50 44.12 25.78
C HIS A 25 55.70 44.22 26.72
N GLN A 26 56.82 44.71 26.18
CA GLN A 26 58.04 45.05 26.92
C GLN A 26 57.74 46.18 27.92
N GLN A 27 58.05 45.97 29.20
CA GLN A 27 58.10 47.06 30.18
C GLN A 27 59.54 47.27 30.65
N LYS A 28 59.99 48.49 30.40
CA LYS A 28 61.28 49.11 30.64
C LYS A 28 61.43 49.41 32.14
N HIS A 29 62.48 48.93 32.80
CA HIS A 29 62.80 49.22 34.20
C HIS A 29 63.44 50.62 34.37
N PRO A 30 62.94 51.49 35.27
CA PRO A 30 63.64 52.65 35.81
C PRO A 30 64.37 52.33 37.15
N PRO A 31 65.25 53.23 37.63
CA PRO A 31 66.33 52.91 38.57
C PRO A 31 65.89 52.89 40.04
N THR A 32 66.70 52.17 40.80
CA THR A 32 66.66 51.86 42.24
C THR A 32 66.46 53.10 43.13
N GLU A 33 65.31 53.15 43.81
CA GLU A 33 65.09 53.97 45.01
C GLU A 33 65.14 53.08 46.27
N ASP A 34 65.59 53.69 47.38
CA ASP A 34 65.84 53.07 48.69
C ASP A 34 64.64 52.30 49.27
N PRO A 35 64.87 51.19 50.01
CA PRO A 35 63.81 50.32 50.49
C PRO A 35 62.96 51.02 51.58
N PRO A 36 61.65 51.22 51.37
CA PRO A 36 60.76 51.70 52.42
C PRO A 36 60.61 50.64 53.53
N PRO A 37 60.31 51.07 54.78
CA PRO A 37 60.19 50.18 55.91
C PRO A 37 59.17 49.07 55.66
N LEU A 38 59.57 47.83 55.97
CA LEU A 38 58.80 46.61 55.75
C LEU A 38 57.39 46.71 56.35
N PRO A 39 56.32 46.62 55.53
CA PRO A 39 54.96 46.48 56.03
C PRO A 39 54.74 45.02 56.43
N CYS A 40 55.15 44.67 57.65
CA CYS A 40 55.00 43.32 58.21
C CYS A 40 53.56 42.92 58.59
N ALA A 41 52.50 43.46 57.97
CA ALA A 41 51.15 43.36 58.55
C ALA A 41 50.02 42.74 57.68
N ASN A 42 50.08 42.67 56.34
CA ASN A 42 48.84 42.44 55.57
C ASN A 42 48.82 41.26 54.56
N MET A 43 49.89 40.46 54.41
CA MET A 43 49.92 39.38 53.40
C MET A 43 48.96 38.21 53.68
N ALA A 44 48.49 38.04 54.93
CA ALA A 44 47.50 37.03 55.27
C ALA A 44 46.10 37.35 54.72
N ASP A 45 45.73 38.65 54.65
CA ASP A 45 44.44 39.09 54.12
C ASP A 45 44.39 38.97 52.58
N ASP A 46 45.49 39.24 51.87
CA ASP A 46 45.55 39.11 50.40
C ASP A 46 45.40 37.65 49.93
N MET A 47 45.97 36.69 50.68
CA MET A 47 45.80 35.25 50.40
C MET A 47 44.39 34.75 50.68
N GLN A 48 43.74 35.26 51.73
CA GLN A 48 42.34 34.96 52.02
C GLN A 48 41.41 35.56 50.95
N GLY A 49 41.69 36.78 50.48
CA GLY A 49 40.96 37.42 49.38
C GLY A 49 41.03 36.61 48.08
N ALA A 50 42.23 36.21 47.66
CA ALA A 50 42.41 35.39 46.45
C ALA A 50 41.72 34.01 46.54
N THR A 51 41.67 33.42 47.74
CA THR A 51 40.98 32.13 47.96
C THR A 51 39.45 32.30 47.86
N MET A 52 38.90 33.38 48.42
CA MET A 52 37.47 33.68 48.33
C MET A 52 37.04 33.95 46.89
N ASP A 53 37.82 34.74 46.14
CA ASP A 53 37.53 35.03 44.73
C ASP A 53 37.49 33.77 43.86
N ARG A 54 38.40 32.83 44.12
CA ARG A 54 38.40 31.52 43.44
C ARG A 54 37.14 30.72 43.75
N ILE A 55 36.72 30.68 45.01
CA ILE A 55 35.49 29.98 45.42
C ILE A 55 34.27 30.61 44.74
N LEU A 56 34.18 31.95 44.71
CA LEU A 56 33.11 32.66 44.02
C LEU A 56 33.10 32.37 42.51
N GLN A 57 34.27 32.29 41.89
CA GLN A 57 34.40 31.92 40.49
C GLN A 57 33.91 30.49 40.25
N GLU A 58 34.27 29.53 41.09
CA GLU A 58 33.81 28.14 41.00
C GLU A 58 32.30 28.01 41.21
N ILE A 59 31.73 28.70 42.21
CA ILE A 59 30.27 28.77 42.44
C ILE A 59 29.57 29.34 41.20
N SER A 60 30.12 30.40 40.60
CA SER A 60 29.54 30.98 39.38
C SER A 60 29.59 30.00 38.21
N ALA A 61 30.66 29.20 38.11
CA ALA A 61 30.82 28.19 37.06
C ALA A 61 29.83 27.03 37.24
N VAL A 62 29.65 26.54 38.47
CA VAL A 62 28.63 25.55 38.81
C VAL A 62 27.23 26.11 38.50
N GLY A 63 26.94 27.36 38.86
CA GLY A 63 25.66 28.01 38.55
C GLY A 63 25.36 28.07 37.05
N ARG A 64 26.36 28.40 36.22
CA ARG A 64 26.21 28.36 34.75
C ARG A 64 25.93 26.95 34.24
N LYS A 65 26.61 25.94 34.80
CA LYS A 65 26.40 24.53 34.42
C LYS A 65 25.01 24.03 34.80
N LEU A 66 24.53 24.34 36.00
CA LEU A 66 23.18 24.01 36.44
C LEU A 66 22.12 24.64 35.54
N LYS A 67 22.26 25.92 35.22
CA LYS A 67 21.36 26.60 34.27
C LYS A 67 21.39 25.95 32.88
N GLY A 68 22.55 25.51 32.41
CA GLY A 68 22.69 24.76 31.17
C GLY A 68 21.96 23.41 31.21
N MET A 69 22.07 22.69 32.33
CA MET A 69 21.35 21.43 32.55
C MET A 69 19.82 21.64 32.62
N ASP A 70 19.35 22.68 33.30
CA ASP A 70 17.93 23.03 33.37
C ASP A 70 17.35 23.29 31.98
N ASN A 71 18.06 24.07 31.16
CA ASN A 71 17.66 24.32 29.78
C ASN A 71 17.59 23.02 28.96
N ALA A 72 18.59 22.14 29.11
CA ALA A 72 18.61 20.85 28.43
C ALA A 72 17.44 19.95 28.88
N MET A 73 17.11 19.94 30.17
CA MET A 73 15.96 19.19 30.69
C MET A 73 14.63 19.72 30.13
N VAL A 74 14.47 21.05 30.01
CA VAL A 74 13.29 21.64 29.39
C VAL A 74 13.13 21.20 27.94
N VAL A 75 14.20 21.22 27.15
CA VAL A 75 14.21 20.76 25.75
C VAL A 75 13.84 19.28 25.66
N LEU A 76 14.51 18.42 26.43
CA LEU A 76 14.21 16.98 26.44
C LEU A 76 12.76 16.69 26.85
N THR A 77 12.20 17.46 27.78
CA THR A 77 10.80 17.31 28.18
C THR A 77 9.85 17.72 27.05
N ALA A 78 10.19 18.75 26.28
CA ALA A 78 9.42 19.15 25.11
C ALA A 78 9.46 18.08 24.00
N GLU A 79 10.66 17.55 23.69
CA GLU A 79 10.84 16.48 22.71
C GLU A 79 10.10 15.20 23.13
N MET A 80 10.17 14.79 24.40
CA MET A 80 9.40 13.66 24.91
C MET A 80 7.89 13.85 24.76
N ARG A 81 7.37 15.07 24.95
CA ARG A 81 5.95 15.36 24.71
C ARG A 81 5.61 15.24 23.24
N SER A 82 6.44 15.78 22.34
CA SER A 82 6.26 15.65 20.89
C SER A 82 6.21 14.18 20.47
N MET A 83 7.19 13.37 20.89
CA MET A 83 7.23 11.95 20.58
C MET A 83 5.98 11.19 21.07
N ARG A 84 5.43 11.55 22.24
CA ARG A 84 4.18 10.96 22.73
C ARG A 84 2.98 11.28 21.83
N LEU A 85 2.91 12.51 21.30
CA LEU A 85 1.85 12.89 20.36
C LEU A 85 2.00 12.15 19.04
N ASP A 86 3.22 12.02 18.52
CA ASP A 86 3.49 11.27 17.29
C ASP A 86 3.12 9.78 17.45
N ILE A 87 3.45 9.17 18.59
CA ILE A 87 3.06 7.79 18.92
C ILE A 87 1.53 7.64 18.93
N ALA A 88 0.82 8.57 19.57
CA ALA A 88 -0.66 8.53 19.60
C ALA A 88 -1.26 8.68 18.19
N SER A 89 -0.68 9.54 17.35
CA SER A 89 -1.07 9.70 15.95
C SER A 89 -0.86 8.42 15.15
N PHE A 90 0.32 7.79 15.26
CA PHE A 90 0.60 6.53 14.59
C PHE A 90 -0.30 5.39 15.07
N GLN A 91 -0.62 5.32 16.36
CA GLN A 91 -1.58 4.34 16.89
C GLN A 91 -2.96 4.50 16.24
N SER A 92 -3.45 5.74 16.14
CA SER A 92 -4.73 6.03 15.46
C SER A 92 -4.70 5.62 13.99
N GLN A 93 -3.61 5.92 13.28
CA GLN A 93 -3.44 5.53 11.87
C GLN A 93 -3.41 4.01 11.69
N ILE A 94 -2.69 3.28 12.55
CA ILE A 94 -2.61 1.81 12.53
C ILE A 94 -4.00 1.22 12.74
N SER A 95 -4.74 1.66 13.76
CA SER A 95 -6.11 1.18 14.00
C SER A 95 -7.03 1.45 12.80
N GLY A 96 -6.89 2.60 12.14
CA GLY A 96 -7.64 2.91 10.92
C GLY A 96 -7.27 2.01 9.74
N LEU A 97 -5.99 1.66 9.59
CA LEU A 97 -5.54 0.72 8.57
C LEU A 97 -6.03 -0.70 8.86
N ASP A 98 -5.99 -1.16 10.10
CA ASP A 98 -6.48 -2.49 10.50
C ASP A 98 -7.97 -2.65 10.16
N GLN A 99 -8.80 -1.63 10.43
CA GLN A 99 -10.22 -1.65 10.06
C GLN A 99 -10.42 -1.73 8.54
N ARG A 100 -9.62 -1.00 7.76
CA ARG A 100 -9.67 -1.03 6.29
C ARG A 100 -9.25 -2.39 5.75
N VAL A 101 -8.21 -2.99 6.32
CA VAL A 101 -7.74 -4.34 5.95
C VAL A 101 -8.84 -5.37 6.23
N ALA A 102 -9.42 -5.36 7.43
CA ALA A 102 -10.53 -6.26 7.77
C ALA A 102 -11.74 -6.09 6.82
N THR A 103 -12.04 -4.86 6.43
CA THR A 103 -13.10 -4.59 5.43
C THR A 103 -12.76 -5.17 4.06
N VAL A 104 -11.52 -5.02 3.60
CA VAL A 104 -11.10 -5.59 2.32
C VAL A 104 -11.10 -7.11 2.37
N GLU A 105 -10.65 -7.72 3.46
CA GLU A 105 -10.64 -9.18 3.64
C GLU A 105 -12.05 -9.76 3.58
N THR A 106 -13.03 -9.12 4.25
CA THR A 106 -14.43 -9.56 4.18
C THR A 106 -15.04 -9.40 2.78
N GLN A 107 -14.68 -8.33 2.06
CA GLN A 107 -15.10 -8.16 0.66
C GLN A 107 -14.53 -9.24 -0.24
N VAL A 108 -13.23 -9.54 -0.13
CA VAL A 108 -12.57 -10.59 -0.90
C VAL A 108 -13.22 -11.95 -0.63
N ALA A 109 -13.47 -12.29 0.64
CA ALA A 109 -14.18 -13.52 1.00
C ALA A 109 -15.56 -13.59 0.32
N SER A 110 -16.31 -12.47 0.31
CA SER A 110 -17.62 -12.41 -0.34
C SER A 110 -17.54 -12.56 -1.88
N TRP A 111 -16.45 -12.14 -2.51
CA TRP A 111 -16.25 -12.34 -3.96
C TRP A 111 -15.92 -13.79 -4.25
N THR A 112 -15.06 -14.42 -3.43
CA THR A 112 -14.72 -15.84 -3.60
C THR A 112 -15.94 -16.76 -3.47
N ASP A 113 -16.87 -16.44 -2.56
CA ASP A 113 -18.12 -17.20 -2.41
C ASP A 113 -19.02 -17.06 -3.64
N ARG A 114 -19.16 -15.84 -4.17
CA ARG A 114 -19.91 -15.59 -5.42
C ARG A 114 -19.29 -16.30 -6.63
N ASP A 115 -17.97 -16.33 -6.73
CA ASP A 115 -17.29 -17.03 -7.82
C ASP A 115 -17.56 -18.55 -7.77
N LEU A 116 -17.62 -19.12 -6.57
CA LEU A 116 -17.99 -20.52 -6.36
C LEU A 116 -19.45 -20.78 -6.77
N GLU A 117 -20.36 -19.89 -6.39
CA GLU A 117 -21.78 -19.96 -6.81
C GLU A 117 -21.92 -19.87 -8.33
N LEU A 118 -21.21 -18.93 -8.98
CA LEU A 118 -21.22 -18.78 -10.43
C LEU A 118 -20.67 -20.02 -11.14
N SER A 119 -19.62 -20.63 -10.60
CA SER A 119 -19.07 -21.88 -11.11
C SER A 119 -20.10 -23.02 -11.04
N HIS A 120 -20.80 -23.14 -9.91
CA HIS A 120 -21.88 -24.11 -9.72
C HIS A 120 -23.03 -23.91 -10.70
N LEU A 121 -23.50 -22.66 -10.86
CA LEU A 121 -24.57 -22.32 -11.79
C LEU A 121 -24.17 -22.61 -13.26
N ARG A 122 -22.92 -22.33 -13.64
CA ARG A 122 -22.38 -22.67 -14.97
C ARG A 122 -22.35 -24.17 -15.22
N SER A 123 -21.95 -24.96 -14.21
CA SER A 123 -21.96 -26.42 -14.29
C SER A 123 -23.38 -26.96 -14.51
N LYS A 124 -24.35 -26.47 -13.73
CA LYS A 124 -25.77 -26.82 -13.89
C LYS A 124 -26.31 -26.45 -15.28
N LEU A 125 -25.99 -25.26 -15.77
CA LEU A 125 -26.42 -24.83 -17.11
C LEU A 125 -25.86 -25.76 -18.18
N THR A 126 -24.59 -26.13 -18.07
CA THR A 126 -23.92 -27.06 -18.99
C THR A 126 -24.59 -28.44 -18.97
N ASP A 127 -24.88 -29.01 -17.80
CA ASP A 127 -25.59 -30.31 -17.70
C ASP A 127 -27.00 -30.24 -18.30
N LEU A 128 -27.75 -29.16 -18.05
CA LEU A 128 -29.08 -28.96 -18.63
C LEU A 128 -29.02 -28.81 -20.16
N GLU A 129 -28.04 -28.09 -20.68
CA GLU A 129 -27.80 -27.98 -22.12
C GLU A 129 -27.46 -29.35 -22.73
N ASP A 130 -26.60 -30.14 -22.10
CA ASP A 130 -26.21 -31.45 -22.59
C ASP A 130 -27.36 -32.46 -22.55
N ARG A 131 -28.19 -32.44 -21.50
CA ARG A 131 -29.44 -33.23 -21.44
C ARG A 131 -30.42 -32.81 -22.53
N SER A 132 -30.58 -31.51 -22.75
CA SER A 132 -31.43 -30.96 -23.82
C SER A 132 -30.94 -31.40 -25.20
N ARG A 133 -29.63 -31.36 -25.47
CA ARG A 133 -29.05 -31.84 -26.73
C ARG A 133 -29.22 -33.34 -26.91
N ARG A 134 -29.03 -34.15 -25.86
CA ARG A 134 -29.25 -35.60 -25.89
C ARG A 134 -30.71 -35.99 -26.19
N ASN A 135 -31.67 -35.20 -25.73
CA ASN A 135 -33.09 -35.43 -26.02
C ASN A 135 -33.50 -34.99 -27.44
N ASN A 136 -32.66 -34.20 -28.12
CA ASN A 136 -32.96 -33.69 -29.46
C ASN A 136 -32.18 -34.46 -30.53
N VAL A 137 -32.86 -35.31 -31.31
CA VAL A 137 -32.27 -35.96 -32.48
C VAL A 137 -32.19 -34.95 -33.63
N ARG A 138 -30.99 -34.73 -34.18
CA ARG A 138 -30.78 -33.90 -35.37
C ARG A 138 -30.66 -34.78 -36.60
N LEU A 139 -31.65 -34.68 -37.49
CA LEU A 139 -31.59 -35.30 -38.81
C LEU A 139 -30.86 -34.35 -39.77
N LEU A 140 -29.71 -34.77 -40.29
CA LEU A 140 -28.90 -34.02 -41.26
C LEU A 140 -29.05 -34.63 -42.65
N GLY A 141 -28.97 -33.80 -43.70
CA GLY A 141 -29.00 -34.26 -45.09
C GLY A 141 -30.38 -34.49 -45.70
N PHE A 142 -31.46 -34.05 -45.03
CA PHE A 142 -32.79 -34.09 -45.63
C PHE A 142 -32.96 -32.96 -46.67
N PRO A 143 -33.33 -33.29 -47.92
CA PRO A 143 -33.63 -32.27 -48.93
C PRO A 143 -34.90 -31.51 -48.54
N GLU A 144 -34.83 -30.18 -48.64
CA GLU A 144 -35.83 -29.21 -48.18
C GLU A 144 -37.25 -29.43 -48.75
N ALA A 145 -37.36 -30.10 -49.90
CA ALA A 145 -38.64 -30.40 -50.55
C ALA A 145 -39.44 -31.54 -49.88
N VAL A 146 -38.78 -32.47 -49.18
CA VAL A 146 -39.41 -33.72 -48.69
C VAL A 146 -39.94 -33.57 -47.25
N GLU A 147 -39.43 -32.59 -46.50
CA GLU A 147 -39.78 -32.39 -45.09
C GLU A 147 -41.26 -32.04 -44.88
N LYS A 148 -41.86 -31.27 -45.79
CA LYS A 148 -43.28 -30.86 -45.69
C LYS A 148 -44.23 -32.05 -45.82
N GLN A 149 -43.92 -33.02 -46.69
CA GLN A 149 -44.74 -34.23 -46.87
C GLN A 149 -44.63 -35.17 -45.67
N LEU A 150 -43.44 -35.32 -45.09
CA LEU A 150 -43.20 -36.18 -43.91
C LEU A 150 -43.82 -35.61 -42.63
N LEU A 151 -43.75 -34.29 -42.42
CA LEU A 151 -44.35 -33.62 -41.26
C LEU A 151 -45.88 -33.55 -41.35
N SER A 152 -46.46 -33.50 -42.55
CA SER A 152 -47.92 -33.58 -42.76
C SER A 152 -48.45 -35.02 -42.69
N ALA A 153 -47.62 -36.03 -42.95
CA ALA A 153 -47.99 -37.45 -42.88
C ALA A 153 -48.04 -38.01 -41.44
N LYS A 154 -48.15 -37.15 -40.43
CA LYS A 154 -48.03 -37.46 -39.00
C LYS A 154 -49.08 -38.46 -38.47
N GLU A 155 -50.08 -38.82 -39.27
CA GLU A 155 -51.10 -39.83 -38.92
C GLU A 155 -50.86 -41.20 -39.58
N GLY A 156 -49.89 -41.34 -40.50
CA GLY A 156 -49.79 -42.51 -41.38
C GLY A 156 -48.52 -43.35 -41.31
N LEU A 157 -47.51 -42.98 -40.50
CA LEU A 157 -46.22 -43.71 -40.44
C LEU A 157 -46.31 -45.00 -39.62
N GLY A 158 -47.13 -45.94 -40.08
CA GLY A 158 -46.92 -47.37 -39.87
C GLY A 158 -45.82 -47.84 -40.83
N GLY A 159 -44.56 -47.63 -40.46
CA GLY A 159 -43.44 -48.29 -41.13
C GLY A 159 -43.44 -49.81 -40.87
N PRO A 160 -42.75 -50.62 -41.69
CA PRO A 160 -42.85 -52.09 -41.73
C PRO A 160 -42.25 -52.84 -40.53
N TYR A 161 -42.02 -52.15 -39.40
CA TYR A 161 -41.63 -52.76 -38.13
C TYR A 161 -42.90 -53.10 -37.32
N ARG A 162 -43.71 -53.99 -37.88
CA ARG A 162 -44.69 -54.81 -37.16
C ARG A 162 -44.21 -56.23 -37.42
N ASP A 163 -43.69 -56.98 -36.45
CA ASP A 163 -44.39 -57.47 -35.28
C ASP A 163 -43.39 -57.86 -34.17
N ASP A 164 -43.21 -57.02 -33.15
CA ASP A 164 -42.68 -57.47 -31.85
C ASP A 164 -43.83 -57.43 -30.84
N PRO A 165 -44.50 -58.57 -30.54
CA PRO A 165 -45.71 -58.62 -29.73
C PRO A 165 -45.48 -58.42 -28.21
N LEU A 166 -44.30 -57.94 -27.78
CA LEU A 166 -43.95 -57.78 -26.36
C LEU A 166 -43.76 -56.33 -25.89
N SER A 167 -43.93 -55.33 -26.76
CA SER A 167 -43.79 -53.92 -26.35
C SER A 167 -45.14 -53.17 -26.35
N ALA A 168 -46.10 -53.72 -25.60
CA ALA A 168 -47.34 -53.02 -25.30
C ALA A 168 -47.04 -51.90 -24.28
N GLY A 169 -46.91 -50.67 -24.76
CA GLY A 169 -47.11 -49.48 -23.92
C GLY A 169 -45.94 -48.51 -23.79
N SER A 170 -45.38 -48.03 -24.90
CA SER A 170 -44.76 -46.69 -24.90
C SER A 170 -44.68 -46.14 -26.32
N VAL A 171 -45.76 -45.50 -26.78
CA VAL A 171 -45.68 -44.59 -27.93
C VAL A 171 -44.96 -43.35 -27.41
N ASN A 172 -43.65 -43.24 -27.62
CA ASN A 172 -42.91 -42.03 -27.26
C ASN A 172 -43.41 -40.88 -28.17
N PRO A 173 -44.14 -39.88 -27.65
CA PRO A 173 -44.65 -38.81 -28.49
C PRO A 173 -43.48 -37.92 -28.92
N ILE A 174 -43.31 -37.72 -30.22
CA ILE A 174 -42.46 -36.64 -30.74
C ILE A 174 -43.12 -35.32 -30.31
N LEU A 175 -42.59 -34.70 -29.25
CA LEU A 175 -43.17 -33.53 -28.61
C LEU A 175 -43.23 -32.33 -29.57
N LYS A 176 -42.12 -32.02 -30.25
CA LYS A 176 -42.02 -30.95 -31.26
C LYS A 176 -40.92 -31.27 -32.27
N ALA A 177 -41.18 -31.01 -33.54
CA ALA A 177 -40.18 -31.05 -34.62
C ALA A 177 -40.19 -29.69 -35.31
N THR A 178 -39.04 -29.01 -35.31
CA THR A 178 -38.87 -27.72 -35.99
C THR A 178 -37.51 -27.70 -36.66
N ARG A 179 -37.43 -27.07 -37.84
CA ARG A 179 -36.16 -26.89 -38.53
C ARG A 179 -35.37 -25.79 -37.82
N ALA A 180 -34.18 -26.12 -37.35
CA ALA A 180 -33.29 -25.12 -36.79
C ALA A 180 -32.91 -24.11 -37.89
N ALA A 181 -33.11 -22.82 -37.62
CA ALA A 181 -32.58 -21.76 -38.46
C ALA A 181 -31.05 -21.73 -38.29
N TRP A 182 -30.35 -22.58 -39.02
CA TRP A 182 -28.90 -22.48 -39.17
C TRP A 182 -28.61 -21.23 -40.00
N ARG A 183 -28.60 -20.07 -39.34
CA ARG A 183 -27.90 -18.91 -39.90
C ARG A 183 -26.45 -19.33 -39.99
N ARG A 184 -25.93 -19.45 -41.22
CA ARG A 184 -24.49 -19.57 -41.44
C ARG A 184 -23.83 -18.45 -40.64
N PRO A 185 -22.79 -18.71 -39.84
CA PRO A 185 -21.96 -17.64 -39.33
C PRO A 185 -21.52 -16.86 -40.57
N THR A 186 -22.05 -15.66 -40.78
CA THR A 186 -21.44 -14.73 -41.72
C THR A 186 -20.06 -14.52 -41.15
N ALA A 187 -19.06 -15.11 -41.81
CA ALA A 187 -17.67 -14.82 -41.54
C ALA A 187 -17.53 -13.31 -41.63
N TYR A 188 -17.54 -12.66 -40.47
CA TYR A 188 -17.12 -11.27 -40.33
C TYR A 188 -15.61 -11.30 -40.57
N LEU A 189 -15.22 -11.34 -41.85
CA LEU A 189 -13.98 -10.74 -42.33
C LEU A 189 -14.18 -9.23 -42.24
N GLY A 190 -14.30 -8.76 -41.01
CA GLY A 190 -14.42 -7.35 -40.63
C GLY A 190 -13.18 -7.04 -39.82
N SER A 191 -12.10 -6.81 -40.53
CA SER A 191 -10.92 -6.09 -40.08
C SER A 191 -11.33 -4.71 -39.53
N THR A 192 -11.76 -4.66 -38.28
CA THR A 192 -11.69 -3.42 -37.50
C THR A 192 -10.51 -3.56 -36.57
N LEU A 193 -9.41 -2.91 -36.98
CA LEU A 193 -8.40 -2.42 -36.07
C LEU A 193 -9.09 -1.87 -34.83
N PHE A 194 -9.01 -2.59 -33.72
CA PHE A 194 -9.25 -2.00 -32.42
C PHE A 194 -8.04 -1.10 -32.16
N SER A 195 -8.19 0.17 -32.51
CA SER A 195 -7.30 1.23 -32.07
C SER A 195 -7.24 1.18 -30.55
N ILE A 196 -6.10 0.81 -30.01
CA ILE A 196 -5.76 1.07 -28.61
C ILE A 196 -5.71 2.60 -28.49
N PRO A 197 -6.57 3.24 -27.68
CA PRO A 197 -6.38 4.65 -27.39
C PRO A 197 -5.04 4.79 -26.66
N LYS A 198 -4.08 5.43 -27.34
CA LYS A 198 -2.86 5.96 -26.73
C LYS A 198 -3.32 6.91 -25.62
N GLN A 199 -3.19 6.47 -24.37
CA GLN A 199 -3.32 7.34 -23.21
C GLN A 199 -2.31 8.49 -23.36
N PRO A 200 -2.71 9.76 -23.35
CA PRO A 200 -1.76 10.86 -23.29
C PRO A 200 -1.08 10.84 -21.92
N CYS A 201 0.22 10.60 -21.93
CA CYS A 201 1.11 10.93 -20.81
C CYS A 201 1.08 12.45 -20.62
N GLY A 202 0.13 12.95 -19.82
CA GLY A 202 0.05 14.33 -19.38
C GLY A 202 0.74 14.49 -18.04
N VAL A 203 2.02 14.82 -18.09
CA VAL A 203 2.79 15.39 -16.99
C VAL A 203 2.46 16.88 -16.94
N THR A 204 1.86 17.37 -15.87
CA THR A 204 2.18 18.69 -15.31
C THR A 204 1.98 18.62 -13.80
N ALA A 205 3.11 18.67 -13.10
CA ALA A 205 3.17 19.16 -11.75
C ALA A 205 2.59 20.57 -11.73
N ASP A 206 1.72 20.86 -10.77
CA ASP A 206 1.55 22.24 -10.32
C ASP A 206 1.71 22.29 -8.82
N SER A 207 2.47 23.30 -8.42
CA SER A 207 3.01 23.49 -7.09
C SER A 207 2.23 24.63 -6.48
N GLY A 208 1.54 24.35 -5.37
CA GLY A 208 0.91 25.34 -4.51
C GLY A 208 0.88 24.80 -3.09
#